data_AF-A0A7W8XDF6-F1
#
_entry.id   AF-A0A7W8XDF6-F1
#
_cell.length_a   1.000
_cell.length_b   1.000
_cell.length_c   1.000
_cell.angle_alpha   90.00
_cell.angle_beta   90.00
_cell.angle_gamma   90.00
#
_symmetry.space_group_name_H-M   'P 1'
#
loop_
_entity.id
_entity.type
_entity.pdbx_description
1 polymer ?
#
loop_
_entity_poly.entity_id
_entity_poly.type
_entity_poly.pdbx_seq_one_letter_code
_entity_poly.pdbx_strand_id
1 'polypeptide(L)'
;MALSDITVYQTEDGFVIEFGGEGEDSIAVTLRSRPELTSENAVSRAKALLATAIEPTHGDGPRSKDAALLEEELEEGLEDSFPASDPVSVTVSSIPMRDPNAGR
;
A
#
# COMPACT_ATOMS: atom_id res chain seq x y z
N MET A 1 8.78 18.95 12.58
CA MET A 1 7.49 19.50 12.15
C MET A 1 6.71 19.85 13.41
N ALA A 2 6.50 21.13 13.70
CA ALA A 2 5.70 21.56 14.84
C ALA A 2 4.28 21.87 14.38
N LEU A 3 3.28 21.38 15.09
CA LEU A 3 1.88 21.73 14.84
C LEU A 3 1.60 23.07 15.52
N SER A 4 1.23 24.08 14.73
CA SER A 4 1.08 25.48 15.16
C SER A 4 -0.34 25.81 15.61
N ASP A 5 -1.34 25.32 14.87
CA ASP A 5 -2.75 25.65 15.06
C ASP A 5 -3.60 24.39 15.16
N ILE A 6 -4.51 24.34 16.15
CA ILE A 6 -5.45 23.22 16.34
C ILE A 6 -6.87 23.77 16.37
N THR A 7 -7.68 23.36 15.41
CA THR A 7 -9.09 23.75 15.31
C THR A 7 -9.98 22.52 15.48
N VAL A 8 -11.06 22.64 16.26
CA VAL A 8 -12.01 21.54 16.51
C VAL A 8 -13.41 21.98 16.11
N TYR A 9 -14.06 21.17 15.28
CA TYR A 9 -15.44 21.37 14.86
C TYR A 9 -16.28 20.12 15.13
N GLN A 10 -17.48 20.34 15.66
CA GLN A 10 -18.46 19.29 15.85
C GLN A 10 -19.35 19.20 14.61
N THR A 11 -19.60 17.97 14.18
CA THR A 11 -20.44 17.61 13.02
C THR A 11 -21.54 16.66 13.47
N GLU A 12 -22.51 16.39 12.61
CA GLU A 12 -23.56 15.39 12.88
C GLU A 12 -22.96 13.99 13.10
N ASP A 13 -21.85 13.68 12.42
CA ASP A 13 -21.19 12.39 12.46
C ASP A 13 -20.10 12.25 13.54
N GLY A 14 -19.80 13.31 14.30
CA GLY A 14 -18.77 13.31 15.35
C GLY A 14 -17.94 14.59 15.42
N PHE A 15 -16.63 14.46 15.60
CA PHE A 15 -15.70 15.57 15.72
C PHE A 15 -14.66 15.53 14.62
N VAL A 16 -14.25 16.70 14.15
CA VAL A 16 -13.10 16.82 13.26
C VAL A 16 -12.11 17.79 13.86
N ILE A 17 -10.85 17.40 13.84
CA ILE A 17 -9.73 18.12 14.42
C ILE A 17 -8.76 18.43 13.29
N GLU A 18 -8.57 19.71 13.00
CA GLU A 18 -7.59 20.18 12.04
C GLU A 18 -6.31 20.59 12.77
N PHE A 19 -5.18 20.07 12.29
CA PHE A 19 -3.85 20.37 12.76
C PHE A 19 -3.09 21.11 11.64
N GLY A 20 -2.75 22.37 11.87
CA GLY A 20 -1.92 23.19 10.98
C GLY A 20 -0.43 22.91 11.18
N GLY A 21 0.30 22.79 10.07
CA GLY A 21 1.76 22.73 10.00
C GLY A 21 2.39 24.08 9.63
N GLU A 22 3.65 24.03 9.20
CA GLU A 22 4.35 25.23 8.74
C GLU A 22 3.84 25.64 7.34
N GLY A 23 3.43 26.90 7.18
CA GLY A 23 2.90 27.40 5.91
C GLY A 23 1.41 27.09 5.72
N GLU A 24 1.06 26.48 4.58
CA GLU A 24 -0.33 26.14 4.19
C GLU A 24 -0.67 24.67 4.44
N ASP A 25 0.28 23.88 4.94
CA ASP A 25 0.07 22.45 5.20
C ASP A 25 -0.89 22.24 6.37
N SER A 26 -1.96 21.48 6.18
CA SER A 26 -2.84 21.04 7.28
C SER A 26 -3.27 19.59 7.14
N ILE A 27 -3.54 18.95 8.28
CA ILE A 27 -4.04 17.58 8.37
C ILE A 27 -5.30 17.58 9.22
N ALA A 28 -6.38 17.01 8.69
CA ALA A 28 -7.64 16.85 9.42
C ALA A 28 -7.84 15.39 9.86
N VAL A 29 -8.16 15.20 11.14
CA VAL A 29 -8.52 13.90 11.71
C VAL A 29 -10.01 13.91 12.03
N THR A 30 -10.76 12.99 11.41
CA THR A 30 -12.18 12.81 11.65
C THR A 30 -12.41 11.66 12.65
N LEU A 31 -13.06 11.96 13.77
CA LEU A 31 -13.46 11.01 14.79
C LEU A 31 -14.98 10.84 14.76
N ARG A 32 -15.42 9.62 14.45
CA ARG A 32 -16.85 9.27 14.47
C ARG A 32 -17.42 9.40 15.89
N SER A 33 -18.64 9.91 15.99
CA SER A 33 -19.38 10.09 17.24
C SER A 33 -19.45 8.77 18.02
N ARG A 34 -19.07 8.82 19.29
CA ARG A 34 -19.13 7.73 20.26
C ARG A 34 -19.56 8.27 21.62
N PRO A 35 -20.20 7.47 22.48
CA PRO A 35 -20.68 7.91 23.79
C PRO A 35 -19.57 8.51 24.67
N GLU A 36 -18.36 7.95 24.57
CA GLU A 36 -17.18 8.42 25.30
C GLU A 36 -16.43 9.58 24.62
N LEU A 37 -16.82 10.03 23.44
CA LEU A 37 -16.12 11.09 22.70
C LEU A 37 -16.71 12.46 23.03
N THR A 38 -15.89 13.33 23.62
CA THR A 38 -16.26 14.69 24.01
C THR A 38 -15.31 15.69 23.34
N SER A 39 -15.69 16.96 23.26
CA SER A 39 -14.80 18.02 22.74
C SER A 39 -13.47 18.10 23.49
N GLU A 40 -13.48 17.83 24.79
CA GLU A 40 -12.31 17.86 25.66
C GLU A 40 -11.31 16.72 25.37
N ASN A 41 -11.82 15.52 25.03
CA ASN A 41 -10.96 14.37 24.75
C ASN A 41 -10.70 14.12 23.25
N ALA A 42 -11.46 14.77 22.36
CA ALA A 42 -11.35 14.63 20.92
C ALA A 42 -9.93 14.95 20.42
N VAL A 43 -9.31 16.03 20.92
CA VAL A 43 -7.94 16.41 20.53
C VAL A 43 -6.92 15.34 20.94
N SER A 44 -7.05 14.81 22.16
CA SER A 44 -6.15 13.75 22.66
C SER A 44 -6.28 12.47 21.83
N ARG A 45 -7.52 12.06 21.53
CA ARG A 45 -7.82 10.92 20.65
C ARG A 45 -7.27 11.12 19.24
N ALA A 46 -7.43 12.32 18.68
CA ALA A 46 -6.94 12.64 17.34
C ALA A 46 -5.41 12.60 17.25
N LYS A 47 -4.71 13.12 18.26
CA LYS A 47 -3.25 13.03 18.37
C LYS A 47 -2.77 11.58 18.47
N ALA A 48 -3.45 10.76 19.27
CA ALA A 48 -3.12 9.33 19.40
C ALA A 48 -3.30 8.59 18.06
N LEU A 49 -4.42 8.84 17.36
CA LEU A 49 -4.67 8.26 16.05
C LEU A 49 -3.61 8.68 15.01
N LEU A 50 -3.24 9.96 15.00
CA LEU A 50 -2.20 10.48 14.11
C LEU A 50 -0.84 9.86 14.41
N ALA A 51 -0.48 9.69 15.70
CA ALA A 51 0.75 9.01 16.09
C ALA A 51 0.79 7.57 15.59
N THR A 52 -0.32 6.82 15.76
CA THR A 52 -0.43 5.44 15.23
C THR A 52 -0.35 5.38 13.71
N ALA A 53 -0.86 6.37 12.99
CA ALA A 53 -0.77 6.42 11.53
C ALA A 53 0.67 6.72 11.02
N ILE A 54 1.48 7.42 11.82
CA ILE A 54 2.88 7.71 11.52
C ILE A 54 3.80 6.55 11.93
N GLU A 55 3.42 5.78 12.94
CA GLU A 55 4.11 4.53 13.26
C GLU A 55 4.04 3.59 12.04
N PRO A 56 5.18 3.02 11.60
CA PRO A 56 5.19 2.10 10.49
C PRO A 56 4.40 0.85 10.92
N THR A 57 3.16 0.74 10.44
CA THR A 57 2.39 -0.50 10.47
C THR A 57 3.28 -1.56 9.83
N HIS A 58 3.72 -2.54 10.63
CA HIS A 58 4.65 -3.59 10.22
C HIS A 58 4.25 -4.17 8.85
N GLY A 59 5.15 -4.09 7.86
CA GLY A 59 4.91 -4.72 6.56
C GLY A 59 5.97 -4.51 5.48
N ASP A 60 6.61 -3.33 5.38
CA ASP A 60 7.59 -3.06 4.30
C ASP A 60 8.58 -1.96 4.66
N GLY A 61 9.37 -2.18 5.71
CA GLY A 61 10.55 -1.38 5.98
C GLY A 61 11.80 -2.06 5.39
N PRO A 62 12.58 -1.42 4.51
CA PRO A 62 13.90 -1.92 4.19
C PRO A 62 14.77 -1.74 5.44
N ARG A 63 15.40 -2.82 5.93
CA ARG A 63 16.55 -2.85 6.90
C ARG A 63 16.31 -3.30 8.34
N SER A 64 15.42 -4.25 8.63
CA SER A 64 15.49 -4.97 9.92
C SER A 64 15.29 -6.49 9.82
N LYS A 65 15.50 -7.06 8.64
CA LYS A 65 15.86 -8.48 8.50
C LYS A 65 17.37 -8.51 8.24
N ASP A 66 18.10 -9.42 8.89
CA ASP A 66 19.49 -9.68 8.53
C ASP A 66 19.56 -9.89 7.02
N ALA A 67 20.49 -9.21 6.34
CA ALA A 67 20.57 -9.25 4.87
C ALA A 67 20.69 -10.69 4.35
N ALA A 68 21.33 -11.57 5.12
CA ALA A 68 21.44 -12.99 4.83
C ALA A 68 20.08 -13.72 4.83
N LEU A 69 19.20 -13.46 5.79
CA LEU A 69 17.86 -14.07 5.83
C LEU A 69 16.99 -13.57 4.68
N LEU A 70 17.14 -12.30 4.31
CA LEU A 70 16.45 -11.71 3.16
C LEU A 70 16.89 -12.36 1.83
N GLU A 71 18.18 -12.68 1.71
CA GLU A 71 18.74 -13.32 0.52
C GLU A 71 18.30 -14.79 0.40
N GLU A 72 18.24 -15.52 1.52
CA GLU A 72 17.70 -16.89 1.57
C GLU A 72 16.21 -16.96 1.18
N GLU A 73 15.37 -16.04 1.69
CA GLU A 73 13.93 -15.97 1.33
C GLU A 73 13.72 -15.66 -0.17
N LEU A 74 14.59 -14.83 -0.76
CA LEU A 74 14.55 -14.51 -2.19
C LEU A 74 14.99 -15.70 -3.05
N GLU A 75 15.99 -16.47 -2.61
CA GLU A 75 16.48 -17.65 -3.32
C GLU A 75 15.44 -18.78 -3.30
N GLU A 76 14.82 -19.08 -2.15
CA GLU A 76 13.76 -20.08 -2.02
C GLU A 76 12.56 -19.78 -2.95
N GLY A 77 12.15 -18.51 -3.05
CA GLY A 77 11.07 -18.09 -3.94
C GLY A 77 11.43 -18.15 -5.44
N LEU A 78 12.71 -18.01 -5.79
CA LEU A 78 13.19 -18.19 -7.16
C LEU A 78 13.31 -19.66 -7.55
N GLU A 79 13.64 -20.53 -6.60
CA GLU A 79 13.70 -21.98 -6.81
C GLU A 79 12.33 -22.58 -7.18
N ASP A 80 11.22 -22.02 -6.64
CA ASP A 80 9.85 -22.47 -6.93
C ASP A 80 9.21 -21.80 -8.18
N SER A 81 9.89 -20.80 -8.77
CA SER A 81 9.40 -20.00 -9.92
C SER A 81 9.91 -20.45 -11.29
N PHE A 82 10.66 -21.57 -11.34
CA PHE A 82 11.04 -22.20 -12.58
C PHE A 82 10.33 -23.55 -12.75
N PRO A 83 9.18 -23.61 -13.44
CA PRO A 83 8.97 -24.77 -14.29
C PRO A 83 10.22 -24.86 -15.18
N ALA A 84 10.90 -26.01 -15.16
CA ALA A 84 12.14 -26.26 -15.92
C ALA A 84 11.96 -26.25 -17.45
N SER A 85 11.09 -25.39 -17.99
CA SER A 85 10.86 -25.15 -19.40
C SER A 85 9.83 -24.03 -19.52
N ASP A 86 10.22 -22.91 -20.14
CA ASP A 86 9.26 -22.08 -20.88
C ASP A 86 8.24 -23.00 -21.58
N PRO A 87 6.94 -22.67 -21.60
CA PRO A 87 5.98 -23.49 -22.32
C PRO A 87 6.49 -23.71 -23.74
N VAL A 88 6.59 -24.97 -24.17
CA VAL A 88 7.05 -25.33 -25.52
C VAL A 88 6.21 -24.54 -26.52
N SER A 89 6.83 -23.58 -27.20
CA SER A 89 6.18 -22.84 -28.27
C SER A 89 5.96 -23.79 -29.45
N VAL A 90 4.76 -24.35 -29.54
CA VAL A 90 4.35 -25.18 -30.68
C VAL A 90 4.09 -24.26 -31.89
N THR A 91 5.00 -24.26 -32.86
CA THR A 91 4.76 -23.68 -34.19
C THR A 91 4.30 -24.78 -35.15
N VAL A 92 3.00 -25.14 -35.12
CA VAL A 92 2.44 -25.96 -36.22
C VAL A 92 2.25 -25.05 -37.43
N SER A 93 3.13 -25.16 -38.41
CA SER A 93 2.91 -24.57 -39.74
C SER A 93 1.83 -25.39 -40.47
N SER A 94 0.66 -24.81 -40.67
CA SER A 94 -0.49 -25.42 -41.33
C SER A 94 -0.52 -25.16 -42.84
N ILE A 95 0.61 -24.94 -43.50
CA ILE A 95 0.63 -24.70 -44.95
C ILE A 95 0.51 -26.05 -45.66
N PRO A 96 -0.63 -26.37 -46.31
CA PRO A 96 -0.70 -27.54 -47.17
C PRO A 96 0.20 -27.26 -48.37
N MET A 97 1.03 -28.25 -48.73
CA MET A 97 1.82 -28.24 -49.95
C MET A 97 0.90 -27.96 -51.14
N ARG A 98 0.92 -26.73 -51.67
CA ARG A 98 0.26 -26.42 -52.94
C ARG A 98 1.18 -26.93 -54.03
N ASP A 99 0.79 -28.05 -54.62
CA ASP A 99 1.43 -28.64 -55.78
C ASP A 99 1.47 -27.60 -56.91
N PRO A 100 2.66 -27.15 -57.36
CA PRO A 100 2.78 -26.12 -58.38
C PRO A 100 2.44 -26.63 -59.80
N ASN A 101 2.06 -27.90 -59.98
CA ASN A 101 1.77 -28.46 -61.30
C ASN A 101 0.28 -28.83 -61.53
N ALA A 102 -0.65 -28.08 -60.92
CA ALA A 102 -2.08 -28.18 -61.21
C ALA A 102 -2.53 -27.23 -62.34
N GLY A 103 -1.75 -27.13 -63.43
CA GLY A 103 -2.07 -26.20 -64.52
C GLY A 103 -1.19 -26.37 -65.76
N ARG A 104 -1.37 -27.46 -66.49
CA ARG A 104 -1.19 -27.53 -67.94
C ARG A 104 -2.18 -28.52 -68.55
#